data_AF-A0A8T6PEF0-F1
#
_entry.id   AF-A0A8T6PEF0-F1
#
_cell.length_a   1.000
_cell.length_b   1.000
_cell.length_c   1.000
_cell.angle_alpha   90.00
_cell.angle_beta   90.00
_cell.angle_gamma   90.00
#
_symmetry.space_group_name_H-M   'P 1'
#
loop_
_entity.id
_entity.type
_entity.pdbx_description
1 polymer ?
#
loop_
_entity_poly.entity_id
_entity_poly.type
_entity_poly.pdbx_seq_one_letter_code
_entity_poly.pdbx_strand_id
1 'polypeptide(L)'
;MPQKDLPGFAERDFEAVKAFVSDVLLDRTTHETSLVDLIAYGDGHFRAIFRPSYFMTPDSKSTPSRSQWSTLKKKLKRHDHQIFVFKDYGMVACANDERCCYIDFGFFRE
;
A
#
# COMPACT_ATOMS: atom_id res chain seq x y z
N MET A 1 2.72 -5.30 -25.58
CA MET A 1 1.26 -5.05 -25.42
C MET A 1 1.10 -3.57 -25.12
N PRO A 2 0.23 -2.81 -25.80
CA PRO A 2 0.15 -1.37 -25.57
C PRO A 2 -0.44 -1.12 -24.18
N GLN A 3 0.31 -0.45 -23.30
CA GLN A 3 -0.14 0.08 -22.01
C GLN A 3 -1.21 1.14 -22.27
N LYS A 4 -2.47 0.71 -22.39
CA LYS A 4 -3.61 1.63 -22.52
C LYS A 4 -3.88 2.27 -21.15
N ASP A 5 -3.71 3.58 -21.10
CA ASP A 5 -4.43 4.53 -20.23
C ASP A 5 -4.17 4.42 -18.72
N LEU A 6 -2.91 4.28 -18.29
CA LEU A 6 -2.57 4.68 -16.92
C LEU A 6 -2.45 6.22 -16.85
N PRO A 7 -3.00 6.88 -15.81
CA PRO A 7 -2.80 8.30 -15.62
C PRO A 7 -1.30 8.59 -15.45
N GLY A 8 -0.85 9.76 -15.92
CA GLY A 8 0.48 10.23 -15.56
C GLY A 8 0.56 10.40 -14.04
N PHE A 9 1.57 9.81 -13.40
CA PHE A 9 1.80 9.99 -11.98
C PHE A 9 2.72 11.18 -11.72
N ALA A 10 2.43 11.95 -10.66
CA ALA A 10 3.33 12.96 -10.14
C ALA A 10 4.47 12.29 -9.40
N GLU A 11 5.71 12.70 -9.70
CA GLU A 11 6.83 12.38 -8.83
C GLU A 11 6.59 13.00 -7.45
N ARG A 12 6.80 12.20 -6.41
CA ARG A 12 6.71 12.63 -5.01
C ARG A 12 8.00 12.27 -4.31
N ASP A 13 8.36 13.11 -3.34
CA ASP A 13 9.49 12.83 -2.47
C ASP A 13 9.28 11.49 -1.76
N PHE A 14 10.28 10.60 -1.84
CA PHE A 14 10.18 9.24 -1.35
C PHE A 14 9.95 9.19 0.17
N GLU A 15 10.62 10.04 0.92
CA GLU A 15 10.48 10.10 2.38
C GLU A 15 9.10 10.62 2.78
N ALA A 16 8.56 11.60 2.06
CA ALA A 16 7.18 12.06 2.25
C ALA A 16 6.16 10.94 1.99
N VAL A 17 6.32 10.16 0.91
CA VAL A 17 5.43 9.02 0.61
C VAL A 17 5.58 7.94 1.67
N LYS A 18 6.80 7.65 2.11
CA LYS A 18 7.08 6.67 3.17
C LYS A 18 6.43 7.07 4.49
N ALA A 19 6.51 8.34 4.88
CA ALA A 19 5.85 8.86 6.07
C ALA A 19 4.32 8.76 5.94
N PHE A 20 3.76 9.12 4.79
CA PHE A 20 2.33 8.98 4.50
C PHE A 20 1.85 7.53 4.63
N VAL A 21 2.54 6.57 4.00
CA VAL A 21 2.16 5.16 4.07
C VAL A 21 2.33 4.62 5.49
N SER A 22 3.39 5.04 6.19
CA SER A 22 3.64 4.62 7.57
C SER A 22 2.49 5.03 8.50
N ASP A 23 1.95 6.25 8.33
CA ASP A 23 0.78 6.75 9.06
C ASP A 23 -0.51 6.00 8.70
N VAL A 24 -0.71 5.71 7.39
CA VAL A 24 -1.86 4.90 6.94
C VAL A 24 -1.79 3.48 7.49
N LEU A 25 -0.60 2.91 7.65
CA LEU A 25 -0.37 1.55 8.17
C LEU A 25 -0.03 1.51 9.66
N LEU A 26 -0.19 2.64 10.36
CA LEU A 26 0.00 2.72 11.80
C LEU A 26 -1.12 1.96 12.52
N ASP A 27 -0.73 1.03 13.37
CA ASP A 27 -1.62 0.43 14.34
C ASP A 27 -1.74 1.38 15.54
N ARG A 28 -2.97 1.81 15.85
CA ARG A 28 -3.22 2.76 16.95
C ARG A 28 -3.11 2.14 18.34
N THR A 29 -3.16 0.82 18.43
CA THR A 29 -3.05 0.10 19.70
C THR A 29 -1.59 -0.09 20.05
N THR A 30 -0.75 -0.56 19.13
CA THR A 30 0.68 -0.78 19.38
C THR A 30 1.55 0.44 19.10
N HIS A 31 1.02 1.45 18.38
CA HIS A 31 1.78 2.60 17.87
C HIS A 31 2.95 2.19 16.95
N GLU A 32 2.89 0.99 16.38
CA GLU A 32 3.87 0.49 15.43
C GLU A 32 3.31 0.52 14.01
N THR A 33 4.14 0.84 13.03
CA THR A 33 3.76 0.75 11.62
C THR A 33 3.97 -0.67 11.11
N SER A 34 3.01 -1.15 10.34
CA SER A 34 3.15 -2.44 9.64
C SER A 34 3.95 -2.33 8.34
N LEU A 35 4.40 -1.13 7.94
CA LEU A 35 5.22 -0.94 6.74
C LEU A 35 6.56 -1.69 6.88
N VAL A 36 6.88 -2.48 5.86
CA VAL A 36 8.16 -3.22 5.77
C VAL A 36 9.07 -2.54 4.76
N ASP A 37 8.54 -2.23 3.58
CA ASP A 37 9.32 -1.62 2.51
C ASP A 37 8.44 -0.77 1.60
N LEU A 38 9.06 0.19 0.92
CA LEU A 38 8.43 1.04 -0.08
C LEU A 38 9.31 1.06 -1.33
N ILE A 39 8.77 0.64 -2.46
CA ILE A 39 9.48 0.58 -3.73
C ILE A 39 8.93 1.69 -4.63
N ALA A 40 9.80 2.54 -5.17
CA ALA A 40 9.44 3.51 -6.20
C ALA A 40 9.75 2.95 -7.59
N TYR A 41 8.83 3.11 -8.53
CA TYR A 41 8.99 2.69 -9.92
C TYR A 41 9.27 3.90 -10.82
N GLY A 42 9.92 3.66 -11.97
CA GLY A 42 10.37 4.73 -12.88
C GLY A 42 9.26 5.50 -13.60
N ASP A 43 8.01 5.09 -13.48
CA ASP A 43 6.81 5.77 -13.98
C ASP A 43 6.09 6.61 -12.90
N GLY A 44 6.68 6.71 -11.70
CA GLY A 44 6.19 7.55 -10.60
C GLY A 44 5.17 6.88 -9.67
N HIS A 45 4.87 5.60 -9.85
CA HIS A 45 4.08 4.86 -8.86
C HIS A 45 4.95 4.19 -7.80
N PHE A 46 4.31 3.76 -6.72
CA PHE A 46 4.93 3.17 -5.56
C PHE A 46 4.25 1.83 -5.22
N ARG A 47 5.03 0.90 -4.68
CA ARG A 47 4.55 -0.32 -4.02
C ARG A 47 4.88 -0.27 -2.54
N ALA A 48 3.85 -0.30 -1.71
CA ALA A 48 4.04 -0.52 -0.28
C ALA A 48 3.97 -2.01 0.02
N ILE A 49 5.01 -2.53 0.69
CA ILE A 49 5.08 -3.89 1.24
C ILE A 49 4.92 -3.79 2.75
N PHE A 50 3.99 -4.56 3.31
CA PHE A 50 3.64 -4.44 4.73
C PHE A 50 3.26 -5.78 5.36
N ARG A 51 3.39 -5.87 6.68
CA ARG A 51 3.10 -7.08 7.45
C ARG A 51 1.61 -7.44 7.39
N PRO A 52 1.24 -8.73 7.24
CA PRO A 52 -0.16 -9.15 7.27
C PRO A 52 -0.87 -8.84 8.59
N SER A 53 -0.12 -8.67 9.68
CA SER A 53 -0.63 -8.28 10.99
C SER A 53 -1.50 -7.03 10.95
N TYR A 54 -1.26 -6.12 9.99
CA TYR A 54 -2.12 -4.96 9.75
C TYR A 54 -3.59 -5.33 9.54
N PHE A 55 -3.86 -6.45 8.89
CA PHE A 55 -5.21 -6.94 8.62
C PHE A 55 -5.71 -7.93 9.68
N MET A 56 -4.80 -8.57 10.41
CA MET A 56 -5.15 -9.68 11.29
C MET A 56 -5.67 -9.18 12.63
N THR A 57 -6.94 -9.44 12.89
CA THR A 57 -7.42 -9.68 14.24
C THR A 57 -7.01 -11.10 14.67
N PRO A 58 -6.95 -11.41 15.99
CA PRO A 58 -6.55 -12.73 16.50
C PRO A 58 -7.26 -13.94 15.86
N ASP A 59 -8.47 -13.74 15.32
CA ASP A 59 -9.29 -14.78 14.67
C ASP A 59 -9.24 -14.76 13.12
N SER A 60 -8.40 -13.93 12.50
CA SER A 60 -8.40 -13.76 11.05
C SER A 60 -7.58 -14.83 10.33
N LYS A 61 -8.13 -15.35 9.22
CA LYS A 61 -7.43 -16.30 8.32
C LYS A 61 -6.12 -15.68 7.80
N SER A 62 -5.16 -16.54 7.45
CA SER A 62 -3.82 -16.20 6.93
C SER A 62 -3.79 -15.29 5.69
N THR A 63 -4.94 -15.04 5.05
CA THR A 63 -5.07 -14.26 3.83
C THR A 63 -6.12 -13.16 4.02
N PRO A 64 -5.79 -11.88 3.78
CA PRO A 64 -6.77 -10.81 3.93
C PRO A 64 -7.92 -10.93 2.92
N SER A 65 -9.13 -10.64 3.40
CA SER A 65 -10.36 -10.62 2.63
C SER A 65 -10.47 -9.41 1.71
N ARG A 66 -11.33 -9.51 0.68
CA ARG A 66 -11.60 -8.41 -0.25
C ARG A 66 -12.12 -7.14 0.43
N SER A 67 -12.88 -7.28 1.53
CA SER A 67 -13.39 -6.13 2.29
C SER A 67 -12.26 -5.41 3.02
N GLN A 68 -11.33 -6.14 3.64
CA GLN A 68 -10.12 -5.57 4.26
C GLN A 68 -9.30 -4.74 3.25
N TRP A 69 -9.05 -5.29 2.06
CA TRP A 69 -8.38 -4.55 0.98
C TRP A 69 -9.17 -3.31 0.53
N SER A 70 -10.48 -3.42 0.40
CA SER A 70 -11.33 -2.30 0.03
C SER A 70 -11.30 -1.20 1.10
N THR A 71 -11.24 -1.55 2.38
CA THR A 71 -11.11 -0.60 3.49
C THR A 71 -9.76 0.09 3.46
N LEU A 72 -8.64 -0.63 3.25
CA LEU A 72 -7.31 -0.01 3.12
C LEU A 72 -7.28 0.99 1.96
N LYS A 73 -7.81 0.62 0.79
CA LYS A 73 -7.90 1.53 -0.37
C LYS A 73 -8.71 2.78 -0.07
N LYS A 74 -9.82 2.64 0.66
CA LYS A 74 -10.61 3.79 1.13
C LYS A 74 -9.83 4.64 2.12
N LYS A 75 -9.05 4.04 3.02
CA LYS A 75 -8.20 4.77 3.98
C LYS A 75 -7.16 5.60 3.24
N LEU A 76 -6.40 5.00 2.32
CA LEU A 76 -5.44 5.70 1.45
C LEU A 76 -6.08 6.92 0.78
N LYS A 77 -7.22 6.72 0.10
CA LYS A 77 -7.96 7.79 -0.59
C LYS A 77 -8.53 8.88 0.32
N ARG A 78 -8.76 8.60 1.61
CA ARG A 78 -9.20 9.59 2.59
C ARG A 78 -8.06 10.41 3.16
N HIS A 79 -6.85 9.85 3.23
CA HIS A 79 -5.66 10.59 3.63
C HIS A 79 -5.19 11.50 2.49
N ASP A 80 -5.29 11.06 1.23
CA ASP A 80 -4.98 11.90 0.06
C ASP A 80 -5.96 11.60 -1.09
N HIS A 81 -6.68 12.62 -1.54
CA HIS A 81 -7.68 12.50 -2.62
C HIS A 81 -7.03 12.39 -4.01
N GLN A 82 -5.76 12.75 -4.15
CA GLN A 82 -4.97 12.65 -5.38
C GLN A 82 -4.40 11.25 -5.59
N ILE A 83 -4.62 10.31 -4.66
CA ILE A 83 -4.09 8.95 -4.79
C ILE A 83 -4.92 8.10 -5.76
N PHE A 84 -4.23 7.56 -6.74
CA PHE A 84 -4.70 6.45 -7.56
C PHE A 84 -4.21 5.14 -6.93
N VAL A 85 -5.11 4.20 -6.69
CA VAL A 85 -4.76 2.89 -6.14
C VAL A 85 -5.05 1.84 -7.19
N PHE A 86 -4.05 1.03 -7.54
CA PHE A 86 -4.17 0.00 -8.54
C PHE A 86 -5.18 -1.07 -8.10
N LYS A 87 -5.74 -1.77 -9.10
CA LYS A 87 -6.69 -2.85 -8.84
C LYS A 87 -5.99 -4.07 -8.25
N ASP A 88 -4.73 -4.29 -8.62
CA ASP A 88 -3.94 -5.43 -8.19
C ASP A 88 -3.33 -5.19 -6.81
N TYR A 89 -3.48 -6.17 -5.95
CA TYR A 89 -2.99 -6.23 -4.58
C TYR A 89 -2.90 -7.71 -4.20
N GLY A 90 -2.09 -8.04 -3.20
CA GLY A 90 -1.96 -9.43 -2.82
C GLY A 90 -0.86 -9.67 -1.81
N MET A 91 -0.24 -10.83 -1.91
CA MET A 91 0.88 -11.22 -1.05
C MET A 91 2.14 -11.46 -1.89
N VAL A 92 3.29 -11.09 -1.34
CA VAL A 92 4.63 -11.33 -1.88
C VAL A 92 5.48 -12.02 -0.82
N ALA A 93 6.54 -12.70 -1.25
CA ALA A 93 7.56 -13.17 -0.33
C ALA A 93 8.31 -11.96 0.26
N CYS A 94 8.39 -11.91 1.57
CA CYS A 94 9.21 -10.97 2.31
C CYS A 94 10.55 -11.60 2.65
N ALA A 95 11.45 -10.80 3.23
CA ALA A 95 12.66 -11.35 3.84
C ALA A 95 12.28 -12.40 4.89
N ASN A 96 13.07 -13.49 4.98
CA ASN A 96 12.90 -14.61 5.93
C ASN A 96 11.71 -15.56 5.69
N ASP A 97 11.34 -15.81 4.43
CA ASP A 97 10.25 -16.74 4.04
C ASP A 97 8.85 -16.38 4.56
N GLU A 98 8.70 -15.20 5.17
CA GLU A 98 7.41 -14.67 5.59
C GLU A 98 6.62 -14.14 4.37
N ARG A 99 5.28 -14.21 4.45
CA ARG A 99 4.41 -13.59 3.44
C ARG A 99 4.07 -12.18 3.88
N CYS A 100 4.35 -11.19 3.02
CA CYS A 100 3.91 -9.82 3.21
C CYS A 100 2.78 -9.47 2.27
N CYS A 101 1.99 -8.47 2.65
CA CYS A 101 0.99 -7.86 1.80
C CYS A 101 1.64 -6.79 0.93
N TYR A 102 1.14 -6.60 -0.30
CA TYR A 102 1.53 -5.47 -1.13
C TYR A 102 0.33 -4.72 -1.71
N ILE A 103 0.52 -3.42 -1.93
CA ILE A 103 -0.43 -2.56 -2.62
C ILE A 103 0.32 -1.54 -3.48
N ASP A 104 -0.14 -1.40 -4.72
CA ASP A 104 0.42 -0.44 -5.67
C ASP A 104 -0.46 0.79 -5.76
N PHE A 105 0.16 1.97 -5.76
CA PHE A 105 -0.52 3.25 -5.81
C PHE A 105 0.38 4.32 -6.44
N GLY A 106 -0.22 5.38 -6.96
CA GLY A 106 0.48 6.56 -7.43
C GLY A 106 -0.33 7.80 -7.12
N PHE A 107 0.24 8.98 -7.36
CA PHE A 107 -0.45 10.25 -7.16
C PHE A 107 -0.74 10.84 -8.53
N PHE A 108 -1.98 11.29 -8.77
CA PHE A 108 -2.32 11.94 -10.01
C PHE A 108 -1.41 13.15 -10.23
N ARG A 109 -0.87 13.26 -11.45
CA ARG A 109 -0.27 14.48 -11.94
C ARG A 109 -1.40 15.47 -12.22
N GLU A 110 -1.44 16.56 -11.45
CA GLU A 110 -2.36 17.68 -11.69
C GLU A 110 -2.23 18.22 -13.12
#